data_AF-A0A970QFV5-F1
#
_entry.id   AF-A0A970QFV5-F1
#
_cell.length_a   1.000
_cell.length_b   1.000
_cell.length_c   1.000
_cell.angle_alpha   90.00
_cell.angle_beta   90.00
_cell.angle_gamma   90.00
#
_symmetry.space_group_name_H-M   'P 1'
#
loop_
_entity.id
_entity.type
_entity.pdbx_description
1 polymer ?
#
loop_
_entity_poly.entity_id
_entity_poly.type
_entity_poly.pdbx_seq_one_letter_code
_entity_poly.pdbx_strand_id
1 'polypeptide(L)' 'MFELVIKRVYAKESTEDGYRILVDRLWPRGLSKSDAKLNYWAKDIAPSTAIRKAFHHDP' A
#
# COMPACT_ATOMS: atom_id res chain seq x y z
N MET A 1 18.28 -8.29 11.11
CA MET A 1 17.68 -8.33 9.75
C MET A 1 16.19 -8.14 9.93
N PHE A 2 15.55 -7.26 9.15
CA PHE A 2 14.10 -7.08 9.23
C PHE A 2 13.41 -8.10 8.32
N GLU A 3 12.28 -8.64 8.76
CA GLU A 3 11.44 -9.52 7.97
C GLU A 3 10.41 -8.68 7.18
N LEU A 4 10.22 -8.99 5.90
CA LEU A 4 9.20 -8.35 5.07
C LEU A 4 7.99 -9.27 5.01
N VAL A 5 6.87 -8.79 5.56
CA VAL A 5 5.60 -9.53 5.57
C VAL A 5 4.60 -8.84 4.66
N ILE A 6 3.93 -9.62 3.81
CA ILE A 6 2.86 -9.12 2.95
C ILE A 6 1.54 -9.23 3.69
N LYS A 7 0.86 -8.09 3.84
CA LYS A 7 -0.47 -8.01 4.46
C LYS A 7 -1.39 -7.13 3.62
N ARG A 8 -2.64 -7.57 3.44
CA ARG A 8 -3.64 -6.75 2.74
C ARG A 8 -3.95 -5.51 3.57
N VAL A 9 -4.10 -4.36 2.92
CA VAL A 9 -4.42 -3.09 3.59
C VAL A 9 -5.78 -3.10 4.32
N TYR A 10 -6.69 -3.99 3.93
CA TYR A 10 -8.00 -4.19 4.58
C TYR A 10 -7.97 -5.22 5.72
N ALA A 11 -6.84 -5.90 5.93
CA ALA A 11 -6.71 -6.78 7.09
C ALA A 11 -6.57 -5.92 8.36
N LYS A 12 -7.22 -6.35 9.44
CA LYS A 12 -7.11 -5.71 10.75
C LYS A 12 -5.64 -5.62 11.17
N GLU A 13 -5.27 -4.51 11.79
CA GLU A 13 -3.97 -4.33 12.41
C GLU A 13 -3.69 -5.42 13.44
N SER A 14 -2.42 -5.82 13.55
CA SER A 14 -1.90 -6.70 14.60
C SER A 14 -0.75 -6.01 15.30
N THR A 15 -0.53 -6.33 16.57
CA THR A 15 0.67 -5.93 17.31
C THR A 15 1.95 -6.46 16.68
N GLU A 16 1.84 -7.54 15.89
CA GLU A 16 2.95 -8.15 15.15
C GLU A 16 3.29 -7.42 13.84
N ASP A 17 2.45 -6.47 13.39
CA ASP A 17 2.65 -5.79 12.12
C ASP A 17 3.87 -4.86 12.10
N GLY A 18 4.35 -4.45 13.28
CA GLY A 18 5.48 -3.52 13.42
C GLY A 18 5.26 -2.23 12.64
N TYR A 19 6.13 -1.97 11.66
CA TYR A 19 6.08 -0.77 10.82
C TYR A 19 5.36 -1.05 9.50
N ARG A 20 4.16 -0.47 9.34
CA ARG A 20 3.27 -0.71 8.19
C ARG A 20 3.47 0.32 7.09
N ILE A 21 3.78 -0.16 5.89
CA ILE A 21 4.04 0.67 4.71
C ILE A 21 3.01 0.33 3.62
N LEU A 22 2.31 1.34 3.13
CA LEU A 22 1.53 1.21 1.89
C LEU A 22 2.41 1.50 0.69
N VAL A 23 2.50 0.54 -0.22
CA VAL A 23 3.34 0.62 -1.44
C VAL A 23 2.53 0.88 -2.71
N ASP A 24 1.19 0.94 -2.61
CA ASP A 24 0.34 1.27 -3.76
C ASP A 24 0.32 2.79 -4.02
N ARG A 25 0.32 3.17 -5.30
CA ARG A 25 0.25 4.59 -5.69
C ARG A 25 -1.08 5.24 -5.31
N LEU A 26 -2.16 4.46 -5.35
CA LEU A 26 -3.50 4.96 -5.05
C LEU A 26 -3.89 4.56 -3.64
N TRP A 27 -4.57 5.48 -2.97
CA TRP A 27 -5.14 5.20 -1.66
C TRP A 27 -6.26 4.15 -1.78
N PRO A 28 -6.36 3.17 -0.86
CA PRO A 28 -7.41 2.15 -0.89
C PRO A 28 -8.80 2.78 -0.75
N ARG A 29 -9.77 2.28 -1.52
CA ARG A 29 -11.14 2.81 -1.48
C ARG A 29 -11.83 2.37 -0.19
N GLY A 30 -12.62 3.28 0.39
CA GLY A 30 -13.42 2.99 1.59
C GLY A 30 -12.60 2.84 2.88
N LEU A 31 -11.32 3.18 2.88
CA LEU A 31 -10.46 3.15 4.06
C LEU A 31 -10.00 4.57 4.39
N SER A 32 -10.19 5.04 5.61
CA SER A 32 -9.66 6.33 6.03
C SER A 32 -8.17 6.22 6.38
N LYS A 33 -7.45 7.36 6.37
CA LYS A 33 -6.02 7.38 6.78
C LYS A 33 -5.82 6.95 8.24
N SER A 34 -6.75 7.33 9.12
CA SER A 34 -6.72 6.98 10.54
C SER A 34 -6.99 5.50 10.79
N ASP A 35 -7.88 4.89 10.01
CA ASP A 35 -8.26 3.48 10.16
C ASP A 35 -7.25 2.54 9.51
N ALA A 36 -6.50 3.01 8.51
CA ALA A 36 -5.48 2.21 7.85
C ALA A 36 -4.32 1.83 8.80
N LYS A 37 -4.09 2.62 9.87
CA LYS A 37 -2.99 2.45 10.85
C LYS A 37 -1.65 2.19 10.16
N LEU A 38 -1.35 2.97 9.13
CA LEU A 38 -0.11 2.91 8.36
C LEU A 38 0.89 3.91 8.93
N ASN A 39 2.16 3.53 8.98
CA ASN A 39 3.24 4.43 9.40
C ASN A 39 3.75 5.27 8.24
N TYR A 40 3.74 4.71 7.02
CA TYR A 40 4.22 5.39 5.83
C TYR A 40 3.45 5.01 4.56
N TRP A 41 3.35 5.96 3.63
CA TRP A 41 2.81 5.75 2.29
C TRP A 41 3.90 6.00 1.26
N ALA A 42 4.54 4.92 0.81
CA ALA A 42 5.63 4.92 -0.16
C ALA A 42 5.11 5.05 -1.60
N LYS A 43 4.28 6.05 -1.88
CA LYS A 43 3.67 6.24 -3.22
C LYS A 43 4.68 6.51 -4.35
N ASP A 44 5.90 6.92 -3.99
CA ASP A 44 6.93 7.34 -4.93
C ASP A 44 7.73 6.15 -5.47
N ILE A 45 7.71 5.00 -4.79
CA ILE A 45 8.28 3.74 -5.32
C ILE A 45 7.32 3.02 -6.27
N ALA A 46 6.04 3.41 -6.27
CA ALA A 46 5.02 2.79 -7.10
C ALA A 46 5.09 3.29 -8.55
N PRO A 47 4.65 2.49 -9.55
CA PRO A 47 4.63 2.91 -10.95
C PRO A 47 3.90 4.25 -11.15
N SER A 48 4.48 5.12 -11.98
CA SER A 48 3.88 6.43 -12.28
C SER A 48 2.50 6.28 -12.92
N THR A 49 1.70 7.34 -12.88
CA THR A 49 0.37 7.35 -13.53
C THR A 49 0.45 7.03 -15.02
N ALA A 50 1.50 7.49 -15.71
CA ALA A 50 1.72 7.20 -17.12
C ALA A 50 1.99 5.71 -17.36
N ILE A 51 2.88 5.10 -16.57
CA ILE A 51 3.19 3.66 -16.66
C ILE A 51 1.94 2.83 -16.35
N ARG A 52 1.19 3.20 -15.32
CA ARG A 52 -0.03 2.49 -14.93
C ARG A 52 -1.11 2.52 -16.01
N LYS A 53 -1.25 3.65 -16.73
CA LYS A 53 -2.15 3.73 -17.89
C LYS A 53 -1.65 2.85 -19.03
N ALA A 54 -0.38 2.95 -19.40
CA ALA A 54 0.18 2.14 -20.48
C ALA A 54 0.04 0.62 -20.23
N PHE A 55 0.30 0.15 -19.01
CA PHE A 55 0.19 -1.26 -18.67
C PHE A 55 -1.26 -1.79 -18.63
N HIS A 56 -2.23 -0.93 -18.30
CA HIS A 56 -3.66 -1.31 -18.27
C HIS A 56 -4.33 -1.35 -19.65
N HIS A 57 -3.59 -1.06 -20.74
CA HIS A 57 -4.14 -0.98 -22.09
C HIS A 57 -3.99 -2.29 -22.91
N ASP A 58 -3.39 -3.34 -22.36
CA ASP A 58 -3.25 -4.65 -23.02
C ASP A 58 -3.81 -5.75 -22.10
N PRO A 59 -5.06 -6.22 -22.33
CA PRO A 59 -5.70 -7.29 -21.55
C PRO A 59 -5.12 -8.69 -21.81
#